data_AF-A0A842Y0J5-F1
#
_entry.id   AF-A0A842Y0J5-F1
#
_cell.length_a   1.000
_cell.length_b   1.000
_cell.length_c   1.000
_cell.angle_alpha   90.00
_cell.angle_beta   90.00
_cell.angle_gamma   90.00
#
_symmetry.space_group_name_H-M   'P 1'
#
loop_
_entity.id
_entity.type
_entity.pdbx_description
1 polymer ?
#
loop_
_entity_poly.entity_id
_entity_poly.type
_entity_poly.pdbx_seq_one_letter_code
_entity_poly.pdbx_strand_id
1 'polypeptide(L)' 'MLQILCHGRGKTKCAVIRANSVSFIARRLKGRSSRLLGEKFPELKKWCKDSLWAPSCYHGSVGHGWEVVEKYIAGQDRKS' A
#
# COMPACT_ATOMS: atom_id res chain seq x y z
N MET A 1 -9.63 -13.28 -20.58
CA MET A 1 -8.33 -13.86 -20.19
C MET A 1 -7.27 -13.07 -20.94
N LEU A 2 -6.57 -12.14 -20.28
CA LEU A 2 -5.48 -11.38 -20.91
C LEU A 2 -4.21 -11.64 -20.08
N GLN A 3 -3.30 -12.46 -20.62
CA GLN A 3 -1.98 -12.69 -20.04
C GLN A 3 -1.03 -11.63 -20.58
N ILE A 4 -0.58 -10.72 -19.71
CA ILE A 4 0.58 -9.87 -19.99
C ILE A 4 1.81 -10.63 -19.48
N LEU A 5 2.66 -11.08 -20.41
CA LEU A 5 3.92 -11.74 -20.13
C LEU A 5 4.99 -10.69 -19.80
N CYS A 6 5.21 -10.40 -18.50
CA CYS A 6 6.38 -9.63 -18.09
C CYS A 6 7.59 -10.56 -17.94
N HIS A 7 8.53 -10.50 -18.89
CA HIS A 7 9.79 -11.23 -18.83
C HIS A 7 10.77 -10.52 -17.87
N GLY A 8 10.96 -11.08 -16.68
CA GLY A 8 11.85 -10.55 -15.64
C GLY A 8 12.47 -11.67 -14.81
N ARG A 9 13.73 -11.96 -15.11
CA ARG A 9 14.70 -12.87 -14.47
C ARG A 9 14.28 -13.52 -13.13
N GLY A 10 14.10 -14.83 -13.15
CA GLY A 10 14.77 -15.71 -12.16
C GLY A 10 14.01 -16.21 -10.94
N LYS A 11 12.74 -15.87 -10.71
CA LYS A 11 11.87 -16.59 -9.74
C LYS A 11 10.43 -16.62 -10.25
N THR A 12 10.04 -17.71 -10.91
CA THR A 12 8.64 -17.97 -11.30
C THR A 12 7.81 -18.29 -10.05
N LYS A 13 7.45 -17.26 -9.29
CA LYS A 13 6.21 -17.34 -8.52
C LYS A 13 5.09 -17.10 -9.52
N CYS A 14 4.42 -18.18 -9.93
CA CYS A 14 3.10 -18.11 -10.55
C CYS A 14 2.14 -17.52 -9.51
N ALA A 15 2.23 -16.22 -9.28
CA ALA A 15 1.19 -15.48 -8.59
C ALA A 15 0.07 -15.35 -9.61
N VAL A 16 -0.98 -16.16 -9.46
CA VAL A 16 -2.30 -15.74 -9.92
C VAL A 16 -2.61 -14.46 -9.15
N ILE A 17 -2.27 -13.32 -9.75
CA ILE A 17 -2.59 -12.02 -9.18
C ILE A 17 -4.11 -11.94 -9.23
N ARG A 18 -4.79 -12.19 -8.10
CA ARG A 18 -6.17 -11.74 -7.91
C ARG A 18 -6.13 -10.21 -7.91
N ALA A 19 -6.20 -9.62 -9.09
CA ALA A 19 -6.08 -8.17 -9.32
C ALA A 19 -7.20 -7.34 -8.67
N ASN A 20 -8.19 -8.00 -8.05
CA ASN A 20 -9.45 -7.38 -7.64
C ASN A 20 -9.66 -7.34 -6.13
N SER A 21 -8.70 -7.81 -5.29
CA SER A 21 -8.86 -7.63 -3.84
C SER A 21 -8.34 -6.26 -3.41
N VAL A 22 -9.14 -5.56 -2.60
CA VAL A 22 -8.82 -4.20 -2.16
C VAL A 22 -7.49 -4.16 -1.39
N SER A 23 -7.23 -5.16 -0.54
CA SER A 23 -5.97 -5.30 0.18
C SER A 23 -4.77 -5.51 -0.75
N PHE A 24 -4.94 -6.19 -1.88
CA PHE A 24 -3.88 -6.37 -2.87
C PHE A 24 -3.53 -5.04 -3.54
N ILE A 25 -4.54 -4.29 -3.96
CA ILE A 25 -4.38 -2.97 -4.58
C ILE A 25 -3.73 -2.00 -3.58
N ALA A 26 -4.23 -1.92 -2.35
CA ALA A 26 -3.69 -1.06 -1.29
C ALA A 26 -2.22 -1.38 -1.01
N ARG A 27 -1.85 -2.67 -0.89
CA ARG A 27 -0.45 -3.08 -0.71
C ARG A 27 0.43 -2.63 -1.89
N ARG A 28 -0.07 -2.76 -3.12
CA ARG A 28 0.69 -2.37 -4.32
C ARG A 28 0.90 -0.86 -4.39
N LEU A 29 -0.13 -0.07 -4.08
CA LEU A 29 -0.07 1.38 -4.02
C LEU A 29 0.87 1.87 -2.93
N LYS A 30 0.71 1.39 -1.69
CA LYS A 30 1.59 1.75 -0.55
C LYS A 30 3.05 1.39 -0.83
N GLY A 31 3.31 0.19 -1.35
CA GLY A 31 4.67 -0.25 -1.65
C GLY A 31 5.34 0.52 -2.79
N ARG A 32 4.62 0.78 -3.89
CA ARG A 32 5.18 1.50 -5.03
C ARG A 32 5.42 2.97 -4.70
N SER A 33 4.47 3.63 -4.03
CA SER A 33 4.60 5.03 -3.61
C SER A 33 5.73 5.21 -2.60
N SER A 34 5.85 4.33 -1.59
CA SER A 34 6.95 4.39 -0.62
C SER A 34 8.33 4.34 -1.30
N ARG A 35 8.50 3.46 -2.29
CA ARG A 35 9.74 3.39 -3.07
C ARG A 35 9.99 4.67 -3.87
N LEU A 36 9.01 5.14 -4.66
CA LEU A 36 9.19 6.31 -5.51
C LEU A 36 9.42 7.60 -4.70
N LEU A 37 8.69 7.76 -3.60
CA LEU A 37 8.87 8.90 -2.69
C LEU A 37 10.22 8.83 -1.99
N GLY A 38 10.67 7.66 -1.54
CA GLY A 38 11.99 7.49 -0.94
C GLY A 38 13.16 7.66 -1.92
N GLU A 39 12.94 7.45 -3.22
CA GLU A 39 13.91 7.77 -4.29
C GLU A 39 13.95 9.28 -4.56
N LYS A 40 12.78 9.95 -4.60
CA LYS A 40 12.66 11.38 -4.93
C LYS A 40 13.00 12.31 -3.76
N PHE A 41 12.75 11.87 -2.53
CA PHE A 41 12.91 12.66 -1.31
C PHE A 41 13.67 11.83 -0.25
N PRO A 42 15.01 11.76 -0.34
CA PRO A 42 15.84 10.99 0.59
C PRO A 42 15.69 11.42 2.04
N GLU A 43 15.32 12.67 2.31
CA GLU A 43 15.05 13.21 3.63
C GLU A 43 13.89 12.50 4.34
N LEU A 44 12.88 12.02 3.60
CA LEU A 44 11.78 11.25 4.20
C LEU A 44 12.26 9.95 4.84
N LYS A 45 13.36 9.36 4.36
CA LYS A 45 13.96 8.16 4.99
C LYS A 45 14.55 8.45 6.36
N LYS A 46 14.92 9.71 6.65
CA LYS A 46 15.42 10.09 7.99
C LYS A 46 14.28 10.19 9.00
N TRP A 47 13.09 10.61 8.55
CA TRP A 47 11.92 10.78 9.39
C TRP A 47 11.15 9.46 9.59
N CYS A 48 11.07 8.64 8.54
CA CYS A 48 10.39 7.34 8.57
C CYS A 48 11.43 6.21 8.64
N LYS A 49 11.76 5.76 9.86
CA LYS A 49 12.81 4.75 10.08
C LYS A 49 12.45 3.38 9.50
N ASP A 50 11.19 2.95 9.66
CA ASP A 50 10.75 1.62 9.27
C ASP A 50 9.92 1.63 7.98
N SER A 51 8.89 2.47 7.92
CA SER A 51 8.00 2.52 6.75
C SER A 51 7.32 3.89 6.60
N LEU A 52 7.04 4.28 5.35
CA LEU A 52 6.37 5.56 5.05
C LEU A 52 4.87 5.52 5.37
N TRP A 53 4.26 4.34 5.28
CA TRP A 53 2.82 4.15 5.44
C TRP A 53 2.56 3.18 6.58
N ALA A 54 1.48 3.41 7.33
CA ALA A 54 1.00 2.44 8.31
C ALA A 54 0.78 1.05 7.68
N PRO A 55 1.01 -0.05 8.43
CA PRO A 55 0.80 -1.40 7.94
C PRO A 55 -0.69 -1.65 7.64
N SER A 56 -1.59 -1.10 8.44
CA SER A 56 -3.04 -1.15 8.26
C SER A 56 -3.51 -0.24 7.10
N CYS A 57 -4.74 -0.42 6.66
CA CYS A 57 -5.42 0.48 5.73
C CYS A 57 -6.94 0.33 5.92
N TYR A 58 -7.66 1.45 5.96
CA TYR A 58 -9.11 1.45 5.93
C TYR A 58 -9.61 1.36 4.49
N HIS A 59 -10.62 0.52 4.27
CA HIS A 59 -11.30 0.41 3.00
C HIS A 59 -12.80 0.38 3.25
N GLY A 60 -13.50 1.42 2.83
CA GLY A 60 -14.95 1.52 2.87
C GLY A 60 -15.49 1.79 1.47
N SER A 61 -16.70 1.30 1.20
CA SER A 61 -17.44 1.70 0.01
C SER A 61 -17.74 3.20 0.06
N VAL A 62 -17.89 3.83 -1.10
CA VAL A 62 -18.37 5.21 -1.20
C VAL A 62 -19.76 5.33 -0.55
N GLY A 63 -20.00 6.42 0.20
CA GLY A 63 -21.25 6.66 0.94
C GLY A 63 -21.14 6.58 2.47
N HIS A 64 -20.00 6.12 3.01
CA HIS A 64 -19.71 6.30 4.43
C HIS A 64 -19.23 7.73 4.70
N GLY A 65 -19.70 8.32 5.80
CA GLY A 65 -19.33 9.68 6.21
C GLY A 65 -17.89 9.77 6.75
N TRP A 66 -17.42 11.01 6.90
CA TRP A 66 -16.08 11.31 7.40
C TRP A 66 -15.84 10.77 8.82
N GLU A 67 -16.89 10.65 9.63
CA GLU A 67 -16.81 10.20 11.01
C GLU A 67 -16.21 8.80 11.17
N VAL A 68 -16.37 7.93 10.16
CA VAL A 68 -15.82 6.57 10.17
C VAL A 68 -14.31 6.61 9.95
N VAL A 69 -13.84 7.48 9.06
CA VAL A 69 -12.42 7.67 8.76
C VAL A 69 -11.71 8.30 9.95
N GLU A 70 -12.34 9.29 10.58
CA GLU A 70 -11.81 9.95 11.78
C GLU A 70 -11.61 8.96 12.93
N LYS A 71 -12.60 8.12 13.21
CA LYS A 71 -12.48 7.05 14.21
C LYS A 71 -11.37 6.05 13.86
N TYR A 72 -11.25 5.68 12.59
CA TYR A 72 -10.17 4.79 12.14
C TYR A 72 -8.78 5.39 12.39
N ILE A 73 -8.59 6.67 12.06
CA ILE A 73 -7.32 7.38 12.28
C ILE A 73 -7.03 7.52 13.77
N ALA A 74 -8.01 7.94 14.57
CA ALA A 74 -7.86 8.09 16.01
C ALA A 74 -7.52 6.77 16.73
N GLY A 75 -8.02 5.65 16.20
CA GLY A 75 -7.71 4.30 16.70
C GLY A 75 -6.38 3.71 16.21
N GLN A 76 -5.62 4.39 15.36
CA GLN A 76 -4.27 3.95 15.03
C GLN A 76 -3.32 4.30 16.18
N ASP A 77 -2.84 3.29 16.91
CA ASP A 77 -1.78 3.48 17.91
C ASP A 77 -0.57 4.17 17.28
N ARG A 78 -0.04 5.22 17.94
CA ARG A 78 1.08 6.04 17.46
C ARG A 78 2.43 5.30 17.44
N LYS A 79 2.44 3.98 17.58
CA LYS A 79 3.65 3.15 17.52
C LYS A 79 4.01 2.90 16.05
N SER A 80 4.62 3.89 15.42
CA SER A 80 5.37 3.76 14.17
C SER A 80 6.83 4.15 14.38
#